data_AF-A0A0A0M6D8-F1
#
_entry.id   AF-A0A0A0M6D8-F1
#
_cell.length_a   1.000
_cell.length_b   1.000
_cell.length_c   1.000
_cell.angle_alpha   90.00
_cell.angle_beta   90.00
_cell.angle_gamma   90.00
#
_symmetry.space_group_name_H-M   'P 1'
#
loop_
_entity.id
_entity.type
_entity.pdbx_description
1 polymer ?
#
loop_
_entity_poly.entity_id
_entity_poly.type
_entity_poly.pdbx_seq_one_letter_code
_entity_poly.pdbx_strand_id
1 'polypeptide(L)'
;GSEEGLPAVEGSGLAVDPRGRAWLASTRGLHRWDPQAGRLRSFGLSDGLSSQEFLDQGMVLGDSGVLAAALADGSVMLLDTMVADPPPREPALVVDALAVRRDGAWHPLAGDEPRLSPGDRELRLRLALLAFANPAGSRFETWLVGHDSGWIEQGGNPERVWAGLEPGRHVIRARAVDADGNASAEQRIRLELPPPWWRSGAALVAWTGLAMLLAWGAGRAVRRRVAHRRRLRNAERERALALEASEAKSRFLANLGHEVRTPMTGVLGMTELLLGDPLGSQQRERAESIRTAGEHLLRLLDDALDLARIEAGRLELEHAPFDPRELVAQVAQLTAPLARRRGLEFDCTVAAAVPVAVLGDATRVRQILLNLLGNAVKFTARGSVRLEVDVDEAGTLRFAVEDTGPGLQAEQVERLFQRFEQADGARTAARHGGSGLGLAISRELAAAMGGGIGIETTPGVGSRFTVALPLAAAPAPVLAHADAAASAPPGGHALLLVEDDPVVAEVIAGLLRARGHEVTVAGHGLAALAEAAVLPLDAALLDLDLPGMDGLALARQLRAQGVAIPLLAITARADPDVEEEVAAAGFAGFLRKPVTGERLATALAAALDRAAAAPEPELSAR
;
A
#
# COMPACT_ATOMS: atom_id res chain seq x y z
N GLY A 1 -38.02 -78.64 -36.39
CA GLY A 1 -37.12 -78.09 -37.44
C GLY A 1 -35.70 -77.95 -36.93
N SER A 2 -34.84 -77.12 -37.56
CA SER A 2 -33.44 -76.91 -37.11
C SER A 2 -33.33 -76.35 -35.69
N GLU A 3 -34.28 -75.51 -35.28
CA GLU A 3 -34.39 -74.98 -33.90
C GLU A 3 -34.73 -76.08 -32.88
N GLU A 4 -35.34 -77.18 -33.32
CA GLU A 4 -35.73 -78.33 -32.47
C GLU A 4 -34.75 -79.50 -32.59
N GLY A 5 -33.57 -79.27 -33.19
CA GLY A 5 -32.50 -80.26 -33.30
C GLY A 5 -32.57 -81.20 -34.50
N LEU A 6 -33.52 -81.02 -35.43
CA LEU A 6 -33.56 -81.76 -36.69
C LEU A 6 -32.69 -81.04 -37.74
N PRO A 7 -31.57 -81.63 -38.20
CA PRO A 7 -30.74 -80.99 -39.22
C PRO A 7 -31.52 -80.76 -40.51
N ALA A 8 -31.22 -79.68 -41.23
CA ALA A 8 -31.79 -79.39 -42.55
C ALA A 8 -31.18 -80.34 -43.60
N VAL A 9 -31.62 -81.59 -43.59
CA VAL A 9 -31.15 -82.67 -44.48
C VAL A 9 -32.34 -83.40 -45.10
N GLU A 10 -32.10 -83.95 -46.28
CA GLU A 10 -33.08 -84.79 -46.97
C GLU A 10 -33.23 -86.13 -46.23
N GLY A 11 -34.48 -86.58 -46.09
CA GLY A 11 -34.79 -87.85 -45.45
C GLY A 11 -34.64 -89.01 -46.43
N SER A 12 -33.81 -90.00 -46.11
CA SER A 12 -33.60 -91.22 -46.91
C SER A 12 -34.63 -92.31 -46.62
N GLY A 13 -35.46 -92.13 -45.60
CA GLY A 13 -36.59 -93.01 -45.32
C GLY A 13 -37.41 -92.53 -44.12
N LEU A 14 -38.70 -92.86 -44.10
CA LEU A 14 -39.62 -92.57 -43.01
C LEU A 14 -40.41 -93.84 -42.64
N ALA A 15 -40.43 -94.19 -41.36
CA ALA A 15 -41.25 -95.28 -40.82
C ALA A 15 -41.98 -94.82 -39.56
N VAL A 16 -43.18 -95.34 -39.29
CA VAL A 16 -43.93 -95.06 -38.07
C VAL A 16 -44.06 -96.35 -37.28
N ASP A 17 -43.57 -96.34 -36.05
CA ASP A 17 -43.60 -97.54 -35.20
C ASP A 17 -45.02 -97.82 -34.64
N PRO A 18 -45.28 -99.02 -34.08
CA PRO A 18 -46.58 -99.35 -33.51
C PRO A 18 -47.02 -98.45 -32.34
N ARG A 19 -46.11 -97.66 -31.77
CA ARG A 19 -46.41 -96.65 -30.73
C ARG A 19 -46.75 -95.28 -31.33
N GLY A 20 -46.77 -95.16 -32.65
CA GLY A 20 -47.07 -93.92 -33.35
C GLY A 20 -45.91 -92.93 -33.41
N ARG A 21 -44.68 -93.37 -33.12
CA ARG A 21 -43.48 -92.50 -33.21
C ARG A 21 -42.90 -92.59 -34.62
N ALA A 22 -42.55 -91.44 -35.17
CA ALA A 22 -42.00 -91.34 -36.52
C ALA A 22 -40.48 -91.45 -36.48
N TRP A 23 -39.92 -92.34 -37.29
CA TRP A 23 -38.49 -92.58 -37.47
C TRP A 23 -38.08 -92.11 -38.86
N LEU A 24 -37.15 -91.16 -38.91
CA LEU A 24 -36.63 -90.55 -40.12
C LEU A 24 -35.14 -90.88 -40.24
N ALA A 25 -34.77 -91.66 -41.24
CA ALA A 25 -33.39 -91.86 -41.63
C ALA A 25 -32.91 -90.67 -42.49
N SER A 26 -31.64 -90.29 -42.33
CA SER A 26 -31.03 -89.20 -43.12
C SER A 26 -29.55 -89.47 -43.37
N THR A 27 -28.90 -88.57 -44.11
CA THR A 27 -27.43 -88.55 -44.26
C THR A 27 -26.69 -88.07 -43.00
N ARG A 28 -27.40 -87.66 -41.95
CA ARG A 28 -26.82 -87.17 -40.67
C ARG A 28 -27.36 -87.91 -39.45
N GLY A 29 -27.76 -89.16 -39.63
CA GLY A 29 -28.21 -90.04 -38.57
C GLY A 29 -29.69 -90.40 -38.68
N LEU A 30 -30.15 -91.12 -37.67
CA LEU A 30 -31.53 -91.56 -37.51
C LEU A 30 -32.22 -90.65 -36.49
N HIS A 31 -33.41 -90.16 -36.81
CA HIS A 31 -34.17 -89.26 -35.94
C HIS A 31 -35.51 -89.89 -35.59
N ARG A 32 -35.90 -89.81 -34.32
CA ARG A 32 -37.21 -90.27 -33.86
C ARG A 32 -37.98 -89.12 -33.25
N TRP A 33 -39.15 -88.84 -33.81
CA TRP A 33 -40.13 -87.93 -33.26
C TRP A 33 -41.21 -88.70 -32.49
N ASP A 34 -41.34 -88.39 -31.20
CA ASP A 34 -42.44 -88.88 -30.38
C ASP A 34 -43.53 -87.80 -30.28
N PRO A 35 -44.69 -87.98 -30.92
CA PRO A 35 -45.75 -86.97 -30.93
C PRO A 35 -46.48 -86.86 -29.58
N GLN A 36 -46.43 -87.88 -28.72
CA GLN A 36 -47.07 -87.83 -27.40
C GLN A 36 -46.19 -87.06 -26.40
N ALA A 37 -44.87 -87.27 -26.47
CA ALA A 37 -43.91 -86.58 -25.63
C ALA A 37 -43.47 -85.22 -26.19
N GLY A 38 -43.76 -84.93 -27.46
CA GLY A 38 -43.26 -83.74 -28.16
C GLY A 38 -41.73 -83.67 -28.22
N ARG A 39 -41.05 -84.83 -28.25
CA ARG A 39 -39.59 -84.94 -28.15
C ARG A 39 -39.01 -85.54 -29.42
N LEU A 40 -38.01 -84.84 -29.97
CA LEU A 40 -37.12 -85.38 -31.01
C LEU A 40 -35.90 -86.02 -30.33
N ARG A 41 -35.55 -87.25 -30.73
CA ARG A 41 -34.31 -87.91 -30.35
C ARG A 41 -33.51 -88.27 -31.60
N SER A 42 -32.23 -87.95 -31.61
CA SER A 42 -31.32 -88.27 -32.71
C SER A 42 -30.37 -89.38 -32.28
N PHE A 43 -30.13 -90.34 -33.16
CA PHE A 43 -29.24 -91.47 -32.97
C PHE A 43 -28.09 -91.35 -33.97
N GLY A 44 -26.86 -91.47 -33.47
CA GLY A 44 -25.63 -91.35 -34.23
C GLY A 44 -24.60 -92.42 -33.86
N LEU A 45 -23.34 -92.18 -34.21
CA LEU A 45 -22.22 -93.08 -33.85
C LEU A 45 -22.13 -93.33 -32.34
N SER A 46 -22.44 -92.31 -31.53
CA SER A 46 -22.45 -92.38 -30.07
C SER A 46 -23.50 -93.35 -29.51
N ASP A 47 -24.54 -93.64 -30.28
CA ASP A 47 -25.64 -94.53 -29.91
C ASP A 47 -25.39 -95.97 -30.39
N GLY A 48 -24.19 -96.25 -30.92
CA GLY A 48 -23.77 -97.56 -31.39
C GLY A 48 -23.96 -97.78 -32.89
N LEU A 49 -24.35 -96.75 -33.66
CA LEU A 49 -24.35 -96.84 -35.12
C LEU A 49 -22.92 -96.92 -35.65
N SER A 50 -22.68 -97.74 -36.67
CA SER A 50 -21.35 -97.86 -37.31
C SER A 50 -21.11 -96.75 -38.34
N SER A 51 -22.18 -96.17 -38.90
CA SER A 51 -22.18 -94.99 -39.76
C SER A 51 -23.37 -94.08 -39.45
N GLN A 52 -23.28 -92.80 -39.77
CA GLN A 52 -24.40 -91.85 -39.66
C GLN A 52 -25.18 -91.72 -40.98
N GLU A 53 -24.63 -92.25 -42.07
CA GLU A 53 -25.22 -92.12 -43.40
C GLU A 53 -26.09 -93.34 -43.71
N PHE A 54 -27.40 -93.11 -43.82
CA PHE A 54 -28.37 -94.14 -44.20
C PHE A 54 -28.60 -94.13 -45.71
N LEU A 55 -28.62 -95.32 -46.32
CA LEU A 55 -28.89 -95.46 -47.76
C LEU A 55 -30.34 -95.09 -48.09
N ASP A 56 -30.53 -94.47 -49.25
CA ASP A 56 -31.87 -94.08 -49.73
C ASP A 56 -32.77 -95.30 -49.95
N GLN A 57 -34.00 -95.19 -49.47
CA GLN A 57 -35.01 -96.26 -49.44
C GLN A 57 -34.54 -97.58 -48.79
N GLY A 58 -33.48 -97.53 -47.98
CA GLY A 58 -32.87 -98.70 -47.34
C GLY A 58 -33.45 -99.05 -45.97
N MET A 59 -34.60 -98.45 -45.59
CA MET A 59 -35.19 -98.58 -44.25
C MET A 59 -36.56 -99.28 -44.31
N VAL A 60 -36.74 -100.31 -43.49
CA VAL A 60 -37.99 -101.08 -43.37
C VAL A 60 -38.30 -101.36 -41.90
N LEU A 61 -39.56 -101.19 -41.52
CA LEU A 61 -40.06 -101.57 -40.20
C LEU A 61 -40.88 -102.85 -40.33
N GLY A 62 -40.48 -103.91 -39.63
CA GLY A 62 -41.23 -105.16 -39.59
C GLY A 62 -42.40 -105.12 -38.60
N ASP A 63 -43.36 -106.05 -38.77
CA ASP A 63 -44.55 -106.18 -37.90
C ASP A 63 -44.21 -106.41 -36.42
N SER A 64 -43.02 -106.93 -36.12
CA SER A 64 -42.50 -107.12 -34.77
C SER A 64 -42.03 -105.83 -34.08
N GLY A 65 -42.02 -104.70 -34.80
CA GLY A 65 -41.50 -103.42 -34.31
C GLY A 65 -39.97 -103.29 -34.41
N VAL A 66 -39.29 -104.19 -35.12
CA VAL A 66 -37.84 -104.05 -35.40
C VAL A 66 -37.65 -103.23 -36.68
N LEU A 67 -36.94 -102.12 -36.56
CA LEU A 67 -36.53 -101.25 -37.66
C LEU A 67 -35.19 -101.72 -38.20
N ALA A 68 -35.18 -102.17 -39.46
CA ALA A 68 -33.98 -102.53 -40.19
C ALA A 68 -33.61 -101.39 -41.15
N ALA A 69 -32.35 -100.97 -41.16
CA ALA A 69 -31.88 -99.96 -42.10
C ALA A 69 -30.48 -100.27 -42.61
N ALA A 70 -30.23 -100.06 -43.90
CA ALA A 70 -28.92 -100.20 -44.51
C ALA A 70 -28.10 -98.89 -44.41
N LEU A 71 -26.85 -99.02 -43.97
CA LEU A 71 -25.93 -97.90 -43.78
C LEU A 71 -24.91 -97.83 -44.92
N ALA A 72 -24.34 -96.65 -45.16
CA ALA A 72 -23.39 -96.40 -46.25
C ALA A 72 -22.07 -97.18 -46.11
N ASP A 73 -21.74 -97.67 -44.92
CA ASP A 73 -20.58 -98.53 -44.65
C ASP A 73 -20.82 -100.02 -45.01
N GLY A 74 -22.01 -100.34 -45.56
CA GLY A 74 -22.40 -101.69 -45.95
C GLY A 74 -22.99 -102.53 -44.81
N SER A 75 -23.13 -101.97 -43.61
CA SER A 75 -23.77 -102.64 -42.48
C SER A 75 -25.30 -102.51 -42.52
N VAL A 76 -25.97 -103.36 -41.72
CA VAL A 76 -27.42 -103.28 -41.48
C VAL A 76 -27.65 -103.03 -40.00
N MET A 77 -28.26 -101.89 -39.67
CA MET A 77 -28.74 -101.59 -38.32
C MET A 77 -30.07 -102.32 -38.09
N LEU A 78 -30.16 -103.01 -36.96
CA LEU A 78 -31.42 -103.54 -36.43
C LEU A 78 -31.70 -102.83 -35.11
N LEU A 79 -32.83 -102.13 -35.04
CA LEU A 79 -33.26 -101.38 -33.88
C LEU A 79 -34.64 -101.84 -33.44
N ASP A 80 -34.74 -102.41 -32.25
CA ASP A 80 -36.03 -102.74 -31.66
C ASP A 80 -36.72 -101.45 -31.18
N THR A 81 -37.73 -101.00 -31.93
CA THR A 81 -38.48 -99.80 -31.58
C THR A 81 -39.34 -100.02 -30.34
N MET A 82 -39.63 -101.26 -29.94
CA MET A 82 -40.44 -101.54 -28.76
C MET A 82 -39.65 -101.44 -27.45
N VAL A 83 -38.32 -101.32 -27.51
CA VAL A 83 -37.50 -101.03 -26.32
C VAL A 83 -37.94 -99.70 -25.70
N ALA A 84 -38.14 -99.70 -24.39
CA ALA A 84 -38.43 -98.48 -23.65
C ALA A 84 -37.21 -97.57 -23.66
N ASP A 85 -37.43 -96.27 -23.82
CA ASP A 85 -36.35 -95.31 -23.64
C ASP A 85 -35.81 -95.37 -22.20
N PRO A 86 -34.51 -95.08 -22.00
CA PRO A 86 -34.01 -94.87 -20.66
C PRO A 86 -34.84 -93.77 -19.97
N PRO A 87 -35.17 -93.93 -18.68
CA PRO A 87 -35.95 -92.94 -17.95
C PRO A 87 -35.21 -91.59 -17.97
N PRO A 88 -35.93 -90.46 -18.08
CA PRO A 88 -35.32 -89.15 -17.98
C PRO A 88 -34.59 -89.02 -16.65
N ARG A 89 -33.35 -88.53 -16.69
CA ARG A 89 -32.51 -88.29 -15.52
C ARG A 89 -32.25 -86.81 -15.38
N GLU A 90 -32.02 -86.32 -14.17
CA GLU A 90 -31.57 -84.95 -13.96
C GLU A 90 -30.03 -84.95 -13.87
N PRO A 91 -29.31 -84.52 -14.92
CA PRO A 91 -27.85 -84.48 -14.88
C PRO A 91 -27.37 -83.43 -13.88
N ALA A 92 -26.37 -83.78 -13.07
CA ALA A 92 -25.79 -82.85 -12.10
C ALA A 92 -24.90 -81.81 -12.81
N LEU A 93 -25.31 -80.54 -12.76
CA LEU A 93 -24.48 -79.41 -13.19
C LEU A 93 -23.63 -78.94 -12.01
N VAL A 94 -22.31 -78.90 -12.20
CA VAL A 94 -21.35 -78.41 -11.20
C VAL A 94 -20.56 -77.23 -11.74
N VAL A 95 -20.11 -76.37 -10.83
CA VAL A 95 -19.14 -75.32 -11.15
C VAL A 95 -17.76 -75.96 -11.13
N ASP A 96 -17.16 -76.11 -12.31
CA ASP A 96 -15.82 -76.71 -12.44
C ASP A 96 -14.72 -75.69 -12.10
N ALA A 97 -14.88 -74.44 -12.54
CA ALA A 97 -13.99 -73.36 -12.12
C ALA A 97 -14.70 -72.01 -12.06
N LEU A 98 -14.40 -71.24 -11.03
CA LEU A 98 -14.73 -69.83 -10.95
C LEU A 98 -13.42 -69.06 -10.74
N ALA A 99 -13.12 -68.08 -11.58
CA ALA A 99 -11.86 -67.35 -11.52
C ALA A 99 -12.01 -65.89 -11.93
N VAL A 100 -11.17 -65.01 -11.40
CA VAL A 100 -11.09 -63.61 -11.79
C VAL A 100 -9.75 -63.30 -12.43
N ARG A 101 -9.75 -62.34 -13.36
CA ARG A 101 -8.52 -61.84 -13.97
C ARG A 101 -7.99 -60.65 -13.16
N ARG A 102 -6.83 -60.85 -12.54
CA ARG A 102 -6.09 -59.85 -11.76
C ARG A 102 -4.65 -59.84 -12.25
N ASP A 103 -4.11 -58.64 -12.49
CA ASP A 103 -2.73 -58.45 -12.96
C ASP A 103 -2.35 -59.27 -14.21
N GLY A 104 -3.33 -59.52 -15.08
CA GLY A 104 -3.16 -60.28 -16.32
C GLY A 104 -3.27 -61.80 -16.19
N ALA A 105 -3.35 -62.34 -14.97
CA ALA A 105 -3.47 -63.78 -14.70
C ALA A 105 -4.87 -64.16 -14.15
N TRP A 106 -5.26 -65.42 -14.34
CA TRP A 106 -6.49 -65.98 -13.78
C TRP A 106 -6.24 -66.49 -12.36
N HIS A 107 -6.98 -65.96 -11.39
CA HIS A 107 -6.95 -66.38 -9.99
C HIS A 107 -8.26 -67.07 -9.62
N PRO A 108 -8.23 -68.31 -9.07
CA PRO A 108 -9.44 -69.01 -8.68
C PRO A 108 -10.15 -68.30 -7.51
N LEU A 109 -11.47 -68.31 -7.55
CA LEU A 109 -12.35 -67.89 -6.45
C LEU A 109 -12.85 -69.13 -5.73
N ALA A 110 -12.80 -69.11 -4.40
CA ALA A 110 -13.27 -70.20 -3.55
C ALA A 110 -14.34 -69.72 -2.55
N GLY A 111 -15.20 -70.64 -2.13
CA GLY A 111 -16.31 -70.39 -1.20
C GLY A 111 -17.66 -70.23 -1.90
N ASP A 112 -18.73 -70.28 -1.10
CA ASP A 112 -20.12 -70.23 -1.59
C ASP A 112 -20.54 -68.82 -2.04
N GLU A 113 -19.94 -67.79 -1.45
CA GLU A 113 -20.17 -66.37 -1.77
C GLU A 113 -18.83 -65.63 -1.94
N PRO A 114 -18.09 -65.87 -3.03
CA PRO A 114 -16.78 -65.28 -3.24
C PRO A 114 -16.85 -63.76 -3.37
N ARG A 115 -15.86 -63.09 -2.75
CA ARG A 115 -15.68 -61.65 -2.82
C ARG A 115 -14.66 -61.26 -3.85
N LEU A 116 -15.07 -60.43 -4.79
CA LEU A 116 -14.18 -59.86 -5.79
C LEU A 116 -13.45 -58.64 -5.21
N SER A 117 -12.36 -58.25 -5.83
CA SER A 117 -11.66 -57.00 -5.54
C SER A 117 -12.01 -55.95 -6.59
N PRO A 118 -12.05 -54.64 -6.24
CA PRO A 118 -12.32 -53.57 -7.20
C PRO A 118 -11.33 -53.48 -8.39
N GLY A 119 -10.19 -54.17 -8.31
CA GLY A 119 -9.21 -54.27 -9.38
C GLY A 119 -9.40 -55.48 -10.31
N ASP A 120 -10.35 -56.36 -10.03
CA ASP A 120 -10.65 -57.52 -10.86
C ASP A 120 -11.39 -57.07 -12.13
N ARG A 121 -10.89 -57.48 -13.30
CA ARG A 121 -11.37 -56.95 -14.59
C ARG A 121 -12.38 -57.85 -15.30
N GLU A 122 -12.14 -59.16 -15.19
CA GLU A 122 -12.93 -60.20 -15.84
C GLU A 122 -13.27 -61.29 -14.83
N LEU A 123 -14.49 -61.83 -14.92
CA LEU A 123 -14.96 -62.99 -14.16
C LEU A 123 -15.22 -64.13 -15.13
N ARG A 124 -14.57 -65.28 -14.91
CA ARG A 124 -14.74 -66.51 -15.67
C ARG A 124 -15.46 -67.56 -14.84
N LEU A 125 -16.51 -68.13 -15.43
CA LEU A 125 -17.21 -69.30 -14.95
C LEU A 125 -17.01 -70.43 -15.96
N ARG A 126 -16.59 -71.60 -15.50
CA ARG A 126 -16.56 -72.84 -16.25
C ARG A 126 -17.46 -73.86 -15.57
N LEU A 127 -18.38 -74.39 -16.34
CA LEU A 127 -19.37 -75.37 -15.89
C LEU A 127 -18.97 -76.78 -16.31
N ALA A 128 -19.47 -77.78 -15.61
CA ALA A 128 -19.40 -79.16 -16.07
C ALA A 128 -20.75 -79.84 -15.84
N LEU A 129 -21.32 -80.39 -16.90
CA LEU A 129 -22.50 -81.24 -16.80
C LEU A 129 -22.03 -82.69 -16.64
N LEU A 130 -22.39 -83.35 -15.55
CA LEU A 130 -22.01 -84.74 -15.28
C LEU A 130 -22.87 -85.74 -16.09
N ALA A 131 -22.89 -85.54 -17.41
CA ALA A 131 -23.50 -86.41 -18.41
C ALA A 131 -22.37 -87.12 -19.18
N PHE A 132 -22.13 -88.39 -18.83
CA PHE A 132 -21.03 -89.18 -19.42
C PHE A 132 -21.32 -89.70 -20.83
N ALA A 133 -22.60 -89.73 -21.23
CA ALA A 133 -23.01 -90.12 -22.57
C ALA A 133 -23.01 -88.88 -23.47
N ASN A 134 -22.30 -88.96 -24.60
CA ASN A 134 -22.15 -87.89 -25.58
C ASN A 134 -21.94 -86.47 -24.99
N PRO A 135 -20.81 -86.21 -24.30
CA PRO A 135 -20.55 -84.90 -23.68
C PRO A 135 -20.59 -83.73 -24.66
N ALA A 136 -20.23 -83.96 -25.93
CA ALA A 136 -20.21 -82.96 -26.99
C ALA A 136 -21.61 -82.44 -27.37
N GLY A 137 -22.68 -83.18 -27.04
CA GLY A 137 -24.07 -82.76 -27.23
C GLY A 137 -24.66 -81.90 -26.11
N SER A 138 -23.90 -81.65 -25.03
CA SER A 138 -24.36 -80.83 -23.91
C SER A 138 -24.51 -79.37 -24.31
N ARG A 139 -25.52 -78.68 -23.80
CA ARG A 139 -25.73 -77.23 -24.01
C ARG A 139 -25.78 -76.50 -22.70
N PHE A 140 -25.08 -75.37 -22.60
CA PHE A 140 -25.01 -74.55 -21.39
C PHE A 140 -25.73 -73.21 -21.58
N GLU A 141 -26.46 -72.79 -20.56
CA GLU A 141 -27.09 -71.48 -20.50
C GLU A 141 -26.75 -70.78 -19.19
N THR A 142 -26.43 -69.49 -19.27
CA THR A 142 -26.15 -68.66 -18.08
C THR A 142 -26.91 -67.37 -18.11
N TRP A 143 -27.17 -66.83 -16.93
CA TRP A 143 -27.77 -65.52 -16.75
C TRP A 143 -27.16 -64.82 -15.54
N LEU A 144 -26.44 -63.71 -15.76
CA LEU A 144 -26.02 -62.80 -14.71
C LEU A 144 -27.11 -61.74 -14.46
N VAL A 145 -27.78 -61.83 -13.31
CA VAL A 145 -28.90 -60.96 -12.94
C VAL A 145 -28.44 -59.51 -12.83
N GLY A 146 -29.09 -58.61 -13.57
CA GLY A 146 -28.79 -57.17 -13.58
C GLY A 146 -27.73 -56.75 -14.60
N HIS A 147 -27.01 -57.69 -15.22
CA HIS A 147 -26.05 -57.43 -16.29
C HIS A 147 -26.55 -57.95 -17.65
N ASP A 148 -27.01 -59.20 -17.69
CA ASP A 148 -27.58 -59.80 -18.89
C ASP A 148 -29.10 -59.55 -18.94
N SER A 149 -29.66 -59.42 -20.15
CA SER A 149 -31.10 -59.23 -20.38
C SER A 149 -31.95 -60.50 -20.19
N GLY A 150 -31.32 -61.66 -19.97
CA GLY A 150 -32.00 -62.96 -19.81
C GLY A 150 -31.01 -64.13 -19.89
N TRP A 151 -31.53 -65.33 -20.17
CA TRP A 151 -30.71 -66.52 -20.42
C TRP A 151 -29.92 -66.38 -21.72
N ILE A 152 -28.63 -66.70 -21.66
CA ILE A 152 -27.72 -66.68 -22.81
C ILE A 152 -27.21 -68.09 -23.06
N GLU A 153 -27.55 -68.65 -24.22
CA GLU A 153 -27.11 -69.96 -24.68
C GLU A 153 -25.66 -69.91 -25.20
N GLN A 154 -24.85 -70.87 -24.77
CA GLN A 154 -23.41 -70.98 -25.08
C GLN A 154 -23.12 -72.17 -26.00
N GLY A 155 -24.15 -72.93 -26.40
CA GLY A 155 -24.01 -74.21 -27.06
C GLY A 155 -23.15 -75.17 -26.22
N GLY A 156 -22.26 -75.91 -26.86
CA GLY A 156 -21.36 -76.85 -26.20
C GLY A 156 -20.17 -76.24 -25.46
N ASN A 157 -20.04 -74.90 -25.41
CA ASN A 157 -18.98 -74.26 -24.65
C ASN A 157 -19.36 -74.12 -23.17
N PRO A 158 -18.68 -74.80 -22.23
CA PRO A 158 -18.98 -74.69 -20.80
C PRO A 158 -18.46 -73.40 -20.15
N GLU A 159 -17.74 -72.54 -20.88
CA GLU A 159 -17.05 -71.38 -20.34
C GLU A 159 -17.75 -70.05 -20.69
N ARG A 160 -17.93 -69.22 -19.66
CA ARG A 160 -18.49 -67.86 -19.74
C ARG A 160 -17.56 -66.85 -19.09
N VAL A 161 -17.36 -65.70 -19.75
CA VAL A 161 -16.59 -64.58 -19.21
C VAL A 161 -17.43 -63.32 -19.21
N TRP A 162 -17.46 -62.60 -18.08
CA TRP A 162 -18.04 -61.26 -17.96
C TRP A 162 -16.93 -60.24 -17.68
N ALA A 163 -17.05 -59.05 -18.26
CA ALA A 163 -16.13 -57.93 -18.02
C ALA A 163 -16.91 -56.72 -17.49
N GLY A 164 -16.27 -55.93 -16.63
CA GLY A 164 -16.86 -54.67 -16.16
C GLY A 164 -18.07 -54.84 -15.24
N LEU A 165 -17.98 -55.74 -14.26
CA LEU A 165 -19.01 -55.87 -13.22
C LEU A 165 -19.07 -54.61 -12.36
N GLU A 166 -20.27 -54.07 -12.14
CA GLU A 166 -20.47 -52.92 -11.26
C GLU A 166 -20.36 -53.33 -9.79
N PRO A 167 -19.90 -52.46 -8.87
CA PRO A 167 -19.89 -52.78 -7.44
C PRO A 167 -21.30 -53.12 -6.92
N GLY A 168 -21.43 -54.26 -6.24
CA GLY A 168 -22.72 -54.74 -5.76
C GLY A 168 -22.74 -56.24 -5.52
N ARG A 169 -23.94 -56.73 -5.19
CA ARG A 169 -24.23 -58.17 -5.08
C ARG A 169 -24.76 -58.67 -6.40
N HIS A 170 -24.14 -59.71 -6.92
CA HIS A 170 -24.45 -60.32 -8.21
C HIS A 170 -24.87 -61.77 -8.03
N VAL A 171 -25.79 -62.22 -8.87
CA VAL A 171 -26.25 -63.61 -8.88
C VAL A 171 -26.13 -64.15 -10.30
N ILE A 172 -25.31 -65.18 -10.47
CA ILE A 172 -25.23 -65.95 -11.71
C ILE A 172 -26.15 -67.15 -11.58
N ARG A 173 -27.05 -67.32 -12.55
CA ARG A 173 -27.88 -68.51 -12.73
C ARG A 173 -27.30 -69.32 -13.88
N ALA A 174 -27.15 -70.62 -13.70
CA ALA A 174 -26.62 -71.51 -14.72
C ALA A 174 -27.49 -72.77 -14.80
N ARG A 175 -27.76 -73.22 -16.02
CA ARG A 175 -28.43 -74.49 -16.29
C ARG A 175 -27.82 -75.13 -17.53
N ALA A 176 -27.97 -76.43 -17.68
CA ALA A 176 -27.49 -77.13 -18.86
C ALA A 176 -28.44 -78.27 -19.24
N VAL A 177 -28.35 -78.68 -20.49
CA VAL A 177 -29.13 -79.78 -21.05
C VAL A 177 -28.16 -80.80 -21.64
N ASP A 178 -28.34 -82.09 -21.33
CA ASP A 178 -27.52 -83.15 -21.92
C ASP A 178 -27.91 -83.45 -23.38
N ALA A 179 -27.13 -84.31 -24.05
CA ALA A 179 -27.37 -84.66 -25.46
C ALA A 179 -28.74 -85.33 -25.71
N ASP A 180 -29.33 -85.97 -24.69
CA ASP A 180 -30.63 -86.59 -24.79
C ASP A 180 -31.76 -85.55 -24.63
N GLY A 181 -31.48 -84.35 -24.12
CA GLY A 181 -32.48 -83.31 -23.86
C GLY A 181 -32.92 -83.24 -22.39
N ASN A 182 -32.19 -83.89 -21.47
CA ASN A 182 -32.50 -83.80 -20.05
C ASN A 182 -31.87 -82.55 -19.43
N ALA A 183 -32.68 -81.72 -18.76
CA ALA A 183 -32.23 -80.49 -18.13
C ALA A 183 -31.69 -80.73 -16.71
N SER A 184 -30.62 -80.02 -16.34
CA SER A 184 -30.08 -79.99 -14.98
C SER A 184 -30.92 -79.11 -14.05
N ALA A 185 -30.78 -79.31 -12.75
CA ALA A 185 -31.11 -78.29 -11.76
C ALA A 185 -30.43 -76.96 -12.11
N GLU A 186 -31.10 -75.86 -11.79
CA GLU A 186 -30.50 -74.52 -11.86
C GLU A 186 -29.48 -74.33 -10.73
N GLN A 187 -28.25 -73.99 -11.10
CA GLN A 187 -27.21 -73.57 -10.19
C GLN A 187 -27.25 -72.05 -9.99
N ARG A 188 -27.10 -71.60 -8.73
CA ARG A 188 -27.07 -70.17 -8.36
C ARG A 188 -25.78 -69.85 -7.63
N ILE A 189 -24.96 -69.01 -8.24
CA ILE A 189 -23.68 -68.56 -7.67
C ILE A 189 -23.86 -67.09 -7.25
N ARG A 190 -23.68 -66.79 -5.96
CA ARG A 190 -23.75 -65.42 -5.45
C ARG A 190 -22.35 -64.88 -5.29
N LEU A 191 -22.11 -63.64 -5.68
CA LEU A 191 -20.81 -62.99 -5.55
C LEU A 191 -20.96 -61.53 -5.15
N GLU A 192 -19.98 -61.01 -4.42
CA GLU A 192 -19.99 -59.65 -3.88
C GLU A 192 -18.78 -58.89 -4.38
N LEU A 193 -19.01 -57.76 -5.06
CA LEU A 193 -17.97 -56.83 -5.51
C LEU A 193 -18.07 -55.55 -4.67
N PRO A 194 -17.20 -55.34 -3.66
CA PRO A 194 -17.21 -54.12 -2.86
C PRO A 194 -16.84 -52.89 -3.71
N PRO A 195 -17.31 -51.69 -3.35
CA PRO A 195 -16.90 -50.47 -4.03
C PRO A 195 -15.41 -50.21 -3.81
N PRO A 196 -14.74 -49.49 -4.74
CA PRO A 196 -13.36 -49.10 -4.56
C PRO A 196 -13.19 -48.18 -3.35
N TRP A 197 -12.00 -48.22 -2.72
CA TRP A 197 -11.72 -47.55 -1.44
C TRP A 197 -12.06 -46.05 -1.44
N TRP A 198 -11.86 -45.34 -2.56
CA TRP A 198 -12.13 -43.91 -2.70
C TRP A 198 -13.63 -43.55 -2.78
N ARG A 199 -14.51 -44.53 -3.01
CA ARG A 199 -15.98 -44.38 -2.92
C ARG A 199 -16.55 -44.95 -1.62
N SER A 200 -15.70 -45.42 -0.70
CA SER A 200 -16.16 -45.89 0.60
C SER A 200 -16.80 -44.74 1.41
N GLY A 201 -17.72 -45.06 2.31
CA GLY A 201 -18.35 -44.06 3.17
C GLY A 201 -17.32 -43.27 3.99
N ALA A 202 -16.28 -43.93 4.49
CA ALA A 202 -15.18 -43.28 5.20
C ALA A 202 -14.39 -42.30 4.31
N ALA A 203 -14.10 -42.69 3.06
CA ALA A 203 -13.41 -41.80 2.13
C ALA A 203 -14.27 -40.58 1.76
N LEU A 204 -15.58 -40.76 1.56
CA LEU A 204 -16.50 -39.64 1.30
C LEU A 204 -16.54 -38.66 2.47
N VAL A 205 -16.60 -39.15 3.71
CA VAL A 205 -16.52 -38.29 4.91
C VAL A 205 -15.16 -37.57 5.01
N ALA A 206 -14.07 -38.25 4.66
CA ALA A 206 -12.75 -37.61 4.62
C ALA A 206 -12.68 -36.51 3.55
N TRP A 207 -13.25 -36.74 2.36
CA TRP A 207 -13.32 -35.76 1.28
C TRP A 207 -14.14 -34.53 1.66
N THR A 208 -15.30 -34.72 2.29
CA THR A 208 -16.13 -33.60 2.75
C THR A 208 -15.45 -32.81 3.86
N GLY A 209 -14.81 -33.49 4.81
CA GLY A 209 -14.01 -32.85 5.86
C GLY A 209 -12.84 -32.03 5.29
N LEU A 210 -12.11 -32.58 4.32
CA LEU A 210 -11.03 -31.86 3.63
C LEU A 210 -11.56 -30.64 2.88
N ALA A 211 -12.67 -30.77 2.16
CA ALA A 211 -13.29 -29.66 1.44
C ALA A 211 -13.74 -28.54 2.40
N MET A 212 -14.34 -28.88 3.54
CA MET A 212 -14.71 -27.91 4.57
C MET A 212 -13.50 -27.20 5.18
N LEU A 213 -12.40 -27.93 5.42
CA LEU A 213 -11.17 -27.35 5.97
C LEU A 213 -10.49 -26.40 4.97
N LEU A 214 -10.47 -26.74 3.68
CA LEU A 214 -10.00 -25.87 2.61
C LEU A 214 -10.85 -24.60 2.48
N ALA A 215 -12.18 -24.73 2.50
CA ALA A 215 -13.10 -23.59 2.48
C ALA A 215 -12.91 -22.68 3.71
N TRP A 216 -12.73 -23.26 4.90
CA TRP A 216 -12.43 -22.51 6.12
C TRP A 216 -11.09 -21.76 6.02
N GLY A 217 -10.04 -22.43 5.53
CA GLY A 217 -8.72 -21.84 5.30
C GLY A 217 -8.78 -20.67 4.30
N ALA A 218 -9.47 -20.85 3.17
CA ALA A 218 -9.68 -19.81 2.17
C ALA A 218 -10.45 -18.62 2.74
N GLY A 219 -11.54 -18.86 3.49
CA GLY A 219 -12.30 -17.82 4.17
C GLY A 219 -11.45 -17.02 5.16
N ARG A 220 -10.59 -17.70 5.93
CA ARG A 220 -9.65 -17.05 6.86
C ARG A 220 -8.60 -16.21 6.12
N ALA A 221 -8.08 -16.71 5.00
CA ALA A 221 -7.12 -15.98 4.17
C ALA A 221 -7.73 -14.70 3.58
N VAL A 222 -8.95 -14.77 3.03
CA VAL A 222 -9.68 -13.61 2.52
C VAL A 222 -9.93 -12.58 3.63
N ARG A 223 -10.43 -13.01 4.79
CA ARG A 223 -10.66 -12.11 5.94
C ARG A 223 -9.37 -11.41 6.38
N ARG A 224 -8.25 -12.12 6.45
CA ARG A 224 -6.93 -11.55 6.77
C ARG A 224 -6.50 -10.50 5.74
N ARG A 225 -6.66 -10.82 4.45
CA ARG A 225 -6.30 -9.90 3.34
C ARG A 225 -7.13 -8.62 3.38
N VAL A 226 -8.43 -8.72 3.64
CA VAL A 226 -9.33 -7.56 3.79
C VAL A 226 -8.96 -6.73 5.02
N ALA A 227 -8.71 -7.36 6.17
CA ALA A 227 -8.32 -6.67 7.39
C ALA A 227 -6.98 -5.91 7.21
N HIS A 228 -6.00 -6.53 6.54
CA HIS A 228 -4.73 -5.88 6.24
C HIS A 228 -4.88 -4.65 5.35
N ARG A 229 -5.65 -4.76 4.26
CA ARG A 229 -5.97 -3.61 3.38
C ARG A 229 -6.69 -2.47 4.11
N ARG A 230 -7.59 -2.79 5.04
CA ARG A 230 -8.28 -1.78 5.86
C ARG A 230 -7.33 -1.03 6.79
N ARG A 231 -6.37 -1.72 7.42
CA ARG A 231 -5.36 -1.10 8.29
C ARG A 231 -4.49 -0.11 7.51
N LEU A 232 -4.02 -0.49 6.32
CA LEU A 232 -3.20 0.40 5.47
C LEU A 232 -3.97 1.68 5.09
N ARG A 233 -5.20 1.54 4.59
CA ARG A 233 -6.03 2.71 4.22
C ARG A 233 -6.34 3.63 5.40
N ASN A 234 -6.55 3.07 6.59
CA ASN A 234 -6.78 3.89 7.78
C ASN A 234 -5.53 4.67 8.17
N ALA A 235 -4.36 4.04 8.13
CA ALA A 235 -3.08 4.71 8.42
C ALA A 235 -2.78 5.82 7.40
N GLU A 236 -3.05 5.59 6.10
CA GLU A 236 -2.90 6.61 5.05
C GLU A 236 -3.81 7.82 5.30
N ARG A 237 -5.08 7.59 5.67
CA ARG A 237 -6.04 8.66 5.98
C ARG A 237 -5.63 9.46 7.21
N GLU A 238 -5.20 8.78 8.27
CA GLU A 238 -4.75 9.44 9.49
C GLU A 238 -3.53 10.33 9.23
N ARG A 239 -2.58 9.84 8.42
CA ARG A 239 -1.42 10.62 8.00
C ARG A 239 -1.81 11.83 7.12
N ALA A 240 -2.75 11.66 6.19
CA ALA A 240 -3.24 12.75 5.36
C ALA A 240 -3.91 13.85 6.19
N LEU A 241 -4.77 13.48 7.14
CA LEU A 241 -5.41 14.43 8.05
C LEU A 241 -4.40 15.15 8.94
N ALA A 242 -3.36 14.46 9.42
CA ALA A 242 -2.31 15.08 10.21
C ALA A 242 -1.51 16.11 9.39
N LEU A 243 -1.20 15.81 8.12
CA LEU A 243 -0.53 16.74 7.22
C LEU A 243 -1.40 17.97 6.92
N GLU A 244 -2.68 17.76 6.60
CA GLU A 244 -3.63 18.85 6.35
C GLU A 244 -3.81 19.75 7.57
N ALA A 245 -3.96 19.17 8.76
CA ALA A 245 -4.04 19.92 10.01
C ALA A 245 -2.76 20.74 10.27
N SER A 246 -1.60 20.18 9.96
CA SER A 246 -0.33 20.89 10.10
C SER A 246 -0.21 22.06 9.11
N GLU A 247 -0.58 21.87 7.84
CA GLU A 247 -0.57 22.94 6.84
C GLU A 247 -1.55 24.06 7.19
N ALA A 248 -2.76 23.70 7.65
CA ALA A 248 -3.75 24.66 8.10
C ALA A 248 -3.24 25.48 9.28
N LYS A 249 -2.57 24.84 10.26
CA LYS A 249 -1.95 25.52 11.41
C LYS A 249 -0.86 26.50 10.95
N SER A 250 0.00 26.12 10.02
CA SER A 250 1.06 27.02 9.51
C SER A 250 0.49 28.22 8.74
N ARG A 251 -0.51 28.01 7.88
CA ARG A 251 -1.17 29.11 7.15
C ARG A 251 -1.88 30.06 8.09
N PHE A 252 -2.60 29.53 9.08
CA PHE A 252 -3.28 30.34 10.09
C PHE A 252 -2.29 31.23 10.85
N LEU A 253 -1.15 30.68 11.27
CA LEU A 253 -0.13 31.44 11.97
C LEU A 253 0.48 32.53 11.08
N ALA A 254 0.80 32.23 9.82
CA ALA A 254 1.31 33.24 8.89
C ALA A 254 0.34 34.42 8.70
N ASN A 255 -0.94 34.13 8.50
CA ASN A 255 -1.99 35.16 8.35
C ASN A 255 -2.14 35.99 9.64
N LEU A 256 -2.15 35.32 10.81
CA LEU A 256 -2.23 36.00 12.10
C LEU A 256 -1.04 36.95 12.30
N GLY A 257 0.15 36.55 11.85
CA GLY A 257 1.35 37.41 11.86
C GLY A 257 1.13 38.73 11.13
N HIS A 258 0.56 38.67 9.94
CA HIS A 258 0.24 39.85 9.13
C HIS A 258 -0.86 40.70 9.79
N GLU A 259 -1.96 40.08 10.22
CA GLU A 259 -3.09 40.76 10.86
C GLU A 259 -2.71 41.47 12.17
N VAL A 260 -1.68 41.01 12.88
CA VAL A 260 -1.18 41.68 14.09
C VAL A 260 -0.11 42.72 13.78
N ARG A 261 0.78 42.54 12.79
CA ARG A 261 1.85 43.52 12.50
C ARG A 261 1.32 44.87 12.00
N THR A 262 0.28 44.88 11.17
CA THR A 262 -0.28 46.12 10.61
C THR A 262 -0.84 47.05 11.69
N PRO A 263 -1.78 46.63 12.58
CA PRO A 263 -2.27 47.50 13.65
C PRO A 263 -1.17 47.91 14.65
N MET A 264 -0.15 47.06 14.84
CA MET A 264 1.01 47.39 15.68
C MET A 264 1.87 48.52 15.11
N THR A 265 1.90 48.71 13.79
CA THR A 265 2.52 49.89 13.16
C THR A 265 1.82 51.17 13.61
N GLY A 266 0.48 51.15 13.61
CA GLY A 266 -0.34 52.25 14.11
C GLY A 266 -0.07 52.56 15.58
N VAL A 267 -0.12 51.55 16.45
CA VAL A 267 0.08 51.71 17.90
C VAL A 267 1.49 52.23 18.22
N LEU A 268 2.53 51.60 17.67
CA LEU A 268 3.91 52.00 17.94
C LEU A 268 4.24 53.36 17.35
N GLY A 269 3.83 53.61 16.12
CA GLY A 269 4.09 54.88 15.46
C GLY A 269 3.35 56.04 16.11
N MET A 270 2.08 55.88 16.50
CA MET A 270 1.36 56.91 17.27
C MET A 270 2.01 57.17 18.62
N THR A 271 2.51 56.12 19.28
CA THR A 271 3.23 56.27 20.55
C THR A 271 4.57 56.99 20.35
N GLU A 272 5.27 56.73 19.23
CA GLU A 272 6.51 57.41 18.85
C GLU A 272 6.27 58.90 18.55
N LEU A 273 5.20 59.23 17.81
CA LEU A 273 4.76 60.60 17.56
C LEU A 273 4.40 61.33 18.86
N LEU A 274 3.61 60.69 19.74
CA LEU A 274 3.28 61.25 21.06
C LEU A 274 4.53 61.55 21.88
N LEU A 275 5.55 60.68 21.85
CA LEU A 275 6.82 60.88 22.56
C LEU A 275 7.68 62.01 21.98
N GLY A 276 7.43 62.39 20.72
CA GLY A 276 8.03 63.56 20.06
C GLY A 276 7.46 64.89 20.54
N ASP A 277 6.22 64.90 21.02
CA ASP A 277 5.55 66.09 21.56
C ASP A 277 5.99 66.43 23.00
N PRO A 278 5.83 67.70 23.44
CA PRO A 278 6.06 68.08 24.84
C PRO A 278 5.00 67.45 25.77
N LEU A 279 5.30 66.28 26.31
CA LEU A 279 4.48 65.55 27.28
C LEU A 279 4.89 65.85 28.74
N GLY A 280 3.93 65.83 29.65
CA GLY A 280 4.21 65.80 31.10
C GLY A 280 4.90 64.48 31.51
N SER A 281 5.63 64.46 32.63
CA SER A 281 6.42 63.30 33.08
C SER A 281 5.61 62.00 33.16
N GLN A 282 4.40 62.06 33.72
CA GLN A 282 3.51 60.89 33.83
C GLN A 282 2.96 60.42 32.46
N GLN A 283 2.73 61.34 31.53
CA GLN A 283 2.27 61.00 30.17
C GLN A 283 3.38 60.34 29.35
N ARG A 284 4.60 60.88 29.46
CA ARG A 284 5.80 60.29 28.85
C ARG A 284 6.06 58.87 29.36
N GLU A 285 5.99 58.66 30.68
CA GLU A 285 6.19 57.34 31.28
C GLU A 285 5.13 56.32 30.82
N ARG A 286 3.87 56.75 30.67
CA ARG A 286 2.79 55.92 30.10
C ARG A 286 3.04 55.59 28.63
N ALA A 287 3.43 56.56 27.81
CA ALA A 287 3.73 56.34 26.40
C ALA A 287 4.96 55.42 26.22
N GLU A 288 6.02 55.59 27.01
CA GLU A 288 7.17 54.69 27.02
C GLU A 288 6.77 53.26 27.40
N SER A 289 5.85 53.10 28.36
CA SER A 289 5.32 51.80 28.76
C SER A 289 4.50 51.13 27.64
N ILE A 290 3.64 51.89 26.95
CA ILE A 290 2.86 51.38 25.79
C ILE A 290 3.81 50.93 24.67
N ARG A 291 4.82 51.73 24.34
CA ARG A 291 5.83 51.39 23.33
C ARG A 291 6.56 50.10 23.69
N THR A 292 7.05 50.01 24.93
CA THR A 292 7.77 48.83 25.43
C THR A 292 6.89 47.57 25.40
N ALA A 293 5.62 47.69 25.78
CA ALA A 293 4.66 46.59 25.72
C ALA A 293 4.38 46.15 24.27
N GLY A 294 4.25 47.09 23.35
CA GLY A 294 4.04 46.81 21.93
C GLY A 294 5.24 46.13 21.27
N GLU A 295 6.45 46.63 21.50
CA GLU A 295 7.69 46.00 21.04
C GLU A 295 7.85 44.57 21.60
N HIS A 296 7.44 44.35 22.85
CA HIS A 296 7.46 43.02 23.46
C HIS A 296 6.45 42.06 22.80
N LEU A 297 5.23 42.51 22.50
CA LEU A 297 4.20 41.70 21.85
C LEU A 297 4.61 41.29 20.43
N LEU A 298 5.24 42.19 19.69
CA LEU A 298 5.78 41.87 18.36
C LEU A 298 6.89 40.83 18.42
N ARG A 299 7.79 40.95 19.39
CA ARG A 299 8.82 39.93 19.60
C ARG A 299 8.22 38.56 19.91
N LEU A 300 7.18 38.50 20.74
CA LEU A 300 6.45 37.26 21.04
C LEU A 300 5.79 36.66 19.79
N LEU A 301 5.21 37.51 18.96
CA LEU A 301 4.60 37.10 17.70
C LEU A 301 5.64 36.53 16.75
N ASP A 302 6.72 37.27 16.50
CA ASP A 302 7.80 36.83 15.60
C ASP A 302 8.47 35.54 16.11
N ASP A 303 8.68 35.42 17.43
CA ASP A 303 9.16 34.18 18.08
C ASP A 303 8.22 32.99 17.78
N ALA A 304 6.90 33.19 17.90
CA ALA A 304 5.91 32.14 17.63
C ALA A 304 5.84 31.76 16.14
N LEU A 305 6.02 32.73 15.25
CA LEU A 305 6.05 32.51 13.80
C LEU A 305 7.32 31.78 13.35
N ASP A 306 8.48 32.17 13.88
CA ASP A 306 9.74 31.47 13.64
C ASP A 306 9.61 30.01 14.11
N LEU A 307 9.07 29.77 15.31
CA LEU A 307 8.83 28.43 15.82
C LEU A 307 7.88 27.61 14.91
N ALA A 308 6.80 28.23 14.44
CA ALA A 308 5.84 27.58 13.55
C ALA A 308 6.45 27.21 12.19
N ARG A 309 7.34 28.04 11.66
CA ARG A 309 8.08 27.77 10.41
C ARG A 309 9.08 26.63 10.59
N ILE A 310 9.76 26.60 11.74
CA ILE A 310 10.68 25.52 12.12
C ILE A 310 9.92 24.18 12.24
N GLU A 311 8.81 24.12 12.99
CA GLU A 311 8.02 22.88 13.15
C GLU A 311 7.50 22.32 11.81
N ALA A 312 7.21 23.21 10.87
CA ALA A 312 6.72 22.84 9.54
C ALA A 312 7.84 22.44 8.56
N GLY A 313 9.12 22.54 8.97
CA GLY A 313 10.27 22.31 8.09
C GLY A 313 10.37 23.34 6.95
N ARG A 314 9.80 24.54 7.11
CA ARG A 314 9.77 25.63 6.13
C ARG A 314 10.67 26.80 6.51
N LEU A 315 11.62 26.59 7.42
CA LEU A 315 12.63 27.61 7.71
C LEU A 315 13.62 27.62 6.55
N GLU A 316 13.53 28.63 5.71
CA GLU A 316 14.51 28.90 4.66
C GLU A 316 15.62 29.78 5.26
N LEU A 317 16.86 29.30 5.18
CA LEU A 317 18.04 30.02 5.65
C LEU A 317 18.65 30.76 4.47
N GLU A 318 18.96 32.03 4.67
CA GLU A 318 19.69 32.80 3.68
C GLU A 318 21.13 32.26 3.57
N HIS A 319 21.61 32.07 2.34
CA HIS A 319 22.95 31.54 2.08
C HIS A 319 23.83 32.60 1.41
N ALA A 320 24.16 33.64 2.18
CA ALA A 320 24.91 34.80 1.70
C ALA A 320 26.30 34.89 2.36
N PRO A 321 27.31 35.46 1.68
CA PRO A 321 28.60 35.76 2.29
C PRO A 321 28.46 36.95 3.25
N PHE A 322 28.93 36.81 4.49
CA PHE A 322 28.98 37.91 5.46
C PHE A 322 30.27 37.89 6.29
N ASP A 323 30.67 39.03 6.85
CA ASP A 323 31.82 39.16 7.76
C ASP A 323 31.39 38.90 9.22
N PRO A 324 31.85 37.81 9.87
CA PRO A 324 31.54 37.54 11.27
C PRO A 324 32.05 38.63 12.22
N ARG A 325 33.18 39.27 11.92
CA ARG A 325 33.78 40.33 12.75
C ARG A 325 32.89 41.56 12.74
N GLU A 326 32.38 41.94 11.57
CA GLU A 326 31.46 43.07 11.43
C GLU A 326 30.14 42.78 12.16
N LEU A 327 29.58 41.59 11.98
CA LEU A 327 28.36 41.18 12.68
C LEU A 327 28.53 41.25 14.21
N VAL A 328 29.65 40.74 14.72
CA VAL A 328 29.99 40.76 16.15
C VAL A 328 30.18 42.18 16.65
N ALA A 329 30.87 43.04 15.88
CA ALA A 329 31.03 44.46 16.22
C ALA A 329 29.68 45.18 16.31
N GLN A 330 28.78 44.95 15.37
CA GLN A 330 27.43 45.53 15.38
C GLN A 330 26.61 45.04 16.58
N VAL A 331 26.68 43.75 16.91
CA VAL A 331 26.02 43.20 18.11
C VAL A 331 26.61 43.81 19.39
N ALA A 332 27.93 43.91 19.49
CA ALA A 332 28.62 44.53 20.61
C ALA A 332 28.25 46.01 20.80
N GLN A 333 28.12 46.77 19.71
CA GLN A 333 27.68 48.17 19.75
C GLN A 333 26.26 48.33 20.33
N LEU A 334 25.37 47.37 20.10
CA LEU A 334 24.02 47.36 20.66
C LEU A 334 24.01 46.93 22.14
N THR A 335 24.82 45.95 22.52
CA THR A 335 24.82 45.38 23.89
C THR A 335 25.62 46.21 24.89
N ALA A 336 26.75 46.81 24.51
CA ALA A 336 27.63 47.53 25.44
C ALA A 336 26.95 48.72 26.17
N PRO A 337 26.10 49.55 25.53
CA PRO A 337 25.33 50.58 26.23
C PRO A 337 24.33 50.01 27.24
N LEU A 338 23.67 48.88 26.92
CA LEU A 338 22.70 48.21 27.80
C LEU A 338 23.38 47.67 29.06
N ALA A 339 24.54 47.02 28.89
CA ALA A 339 25.37 46.54 30.00
C ALA A 339 25.85 47.71 30.89
N ARG A 340 26.34 48.80 30.30
CA ARG A 340 26.77 49.99 31.05
C ARG A 340 25.65 50.65 31.84
N ARG A 341 24.42 50.74 31.29
CA ARG A 341 23.24 51.26 32.02
C ARG A 341 22.87 50.39 33.22
N ARG A 342 23.22 49.10 33.20
CA ARG A 342 23.06 48.15 34.31
C ARG A 342 24.26 48.13 35.26
N GLY A 343 25.34 48.84 34.96
CA GLY A 343 26.57 48.83 35.76
C GLY A 343 27.43 47.58 35.58
N LEU A 344 27.33 46.89 34.43
CA LEU A 344 28.12 45.70 34.09
C LEU A 344 29.30 46.06 33.20
N GLU A 345 30.42 45.35 33.36
CA GLU A 345 31.52 45.37 32.39
C GLU A 345 31.15 44.54 31.16
N PHE A 346 31.49 45.03 29.96
CA PHE A 346 31.24 44.33 28.71
C PHE A 346 32.53 44.22 27.91
N ASP A 347 32.91 42.99 27.57
CA ASP A 347 34.13 42.67 26.84
C ASP A 347 33.80 41.85 25.59
N CYS A 348 34.49 42.12 24.48
CA CYS A 348 34.27 41.44 23.21
C CYS A 348 35.60 41.13 22.55
N THR A 349 35.87 39.84 22.33
CA THR A 349 37.12 39.37 21.73
C THR A 349 36.84 38.49 20.51
N VAL A 350 37.60 38.69 19.44
CA VAL A 350 37.48 37.89 18.21
C VAL A 350 38.86 37.38 17.82
N ALA A 351 39.03 36.06 17.78
CA ALA A 351 40.30 35.42 17.48
C ALA A 351 40.80 35.76 16.06
N ALA A 352 42.11 35.85 15.88
CA ALA A 352 42.71 36.16 14.58
C ALA A 352 42.42 35.08 13.51
N ALA A 353 42.17 33.84 13.92
CA ALA A 353 41.87 32.71 13.04
C ALA A 353 40.45 32.75 12.43
N VAL A 354 39.56 33.63 12.90
CA VAL A 354 38.20 33.77 12.35
C VAL A 354 38.28 34.28 10.90
N PRO A 355 37.67 33.58 9.92
CA PRO A 355 37.64 33.99 8.52
C PRO A 355 37.02 35.38 8.33
N VAL A 356 37.50 36.11 7.31
CA VAL A 356 36.97 37.44 6.94
C VAL A 356 35.56 37.36 6.37
N ALA A 357 35.20 36.25 5.73
CA ALA A 357 33.86 36.01 5.23
C ALA A 357 33.47 34.54 5.38
N VAL A 358 32.21 34.31 5.71
CA VAL A 358 31.60 32.98 5.79
C VAL A 358 30.27 32.98 5.06
N LEU A 359 29.86 31.82 4.53
CA LEU A 359 28.55 31.60 3.93
C LEU A 359 27.54 31.20 5.00
N GLY A 360 26.46 31.97 5.12
CA GLY A 360 25.34 31.65 6.02
C GLY A 360 24.38 32.81 6.22
N ASP A 361 23.48 32.65 7.19
CA ASP A 361 22.43 33.64 7.47
C ASP A 361 22.86 34.59 8.60
N ALA A 362 23.38 35.76 8.23
CA ALA A 362 23.81 36.79 9.18
C ALA A 362 22.68 37.25 10.12
N THR A 363 21.44 37.31 9.61
CA THR A 363 20.27 37.74 10.38
C THR A 363 19.99 36.76 11.52
N ARG A 364 20.04 35.46 11.25
CA ARG A 364 19.80 34.42 12.27
C ARG A 364 20.93 34.30 13.26
N VAL A 365 22.19 34.43 12.83
CA VAL A 365 23.33 34.46 13.75
C VAL A 365 23.20 35.66 14.71
N ARG A 366 22.90 36.84 14.18
CA ARG A 366 22.64 38.05 14.99
C ARG A 366 21.50 37.84 16.00
N GLN A 367 20.40 37.21 15.57
CA GLN A 367 19.25 36.90 16.43
C GLN A 367 19.64 36.00 17.61
N ILE A 368 20.43 34.94 17.35
CA ILE A 368 20.94 34.05 18.41
C ILE A 368 21.81 34.85 19.40
N LEU A 369 22.77 35.63 18.91
CA LEU A 369 23.69 36.37 19.77
C LEU A 369 22.97 37.42 20.62
N LEU A 370 22.05 38.20 20.02
CA LEU A 370 21.26 39.20 20.76
C LEU A 370 20.38 38.56 21.83
N ASN A 371 19.82 37.38 21.58
CA ASN A 371 19.04 36.65 22.58
C ASN A 371 19.92 36.18 23.75
N LEU A 372 21.08 35.57 23.48
CA LEU A 372 22.00 35.10 24.52
C LEU A 372 22.58 36.26 25.35
N LEU A 373 23.07 37.32 24.69
CA LEU A 373 23.61 38.51 25.33
C LEU A 373 22.53 39.29 26.10
N GLY A 374 21.32 39.35 25.54
CA GLY A 374 20.16 39.93 26.21
C GLY A 374 19.86 39.21 27.52
N ASN A 375 19.92 37.87 27.53
CA ASN A 375 19.77 37.08 28.75
C ASN A 375 20.92 37.31 29.73
N ALA A 376 22.18 37.31 29.28
CA ALA A 376 23.33 37.61 30.13
C ALA A 376 23.18 38.96 30.85
N VAL A 377 22.98 40.06 30.10
CA VAL A 377 22.78 41.40 30.69
C VAL A 377 21.54 41.48 31.58
N LYS A 378 20.51 40.68 31.28
CA LYS A 378 19.27 40.64 32.05
C LYS A 378 19.45 39.99 33.42
N PHE A 379 20.16 38.87 33.49
CA PHE A 379 20.26 38.03 34.69
C PHE A 379 21.51 38.31 35.53
N THR A 380 22.55 38.94 34.97
CA THR A 380 23.71 39.39 35.74
C THR A 380 23.39 40.71 36.45
N ALA A 381 23.38 40.71 37.79
CA ALA A 381 23.11 41.91 38.57
C ALA A 381 24.36 42.81 38.76
N ARG A 382 25.54 42.19 38.89
CA ARG A 382 26.86 42.83 39.03
C ARG A 382 27.92 41.91 38.42
N GLY A 383 28.99 42.50 37.89
CA GLY A 383 30.11 41.76 37.28
C GLY A 383 30.24 42.05 35.79
N SER A 384 30.51 41.02 34.99
CA SER A 384 30.83 41.18 33.57
C SER A 384 30.04 40.24 32.66
N VAL A 385 29.91 40.67 31.41
CA VAL A 385 29.43 39.87 30.28
C VAL A 385 30.50 39.90 29.19
N ARG A 386 30.92 38.73 28.71
CA ARG A 386 31.93 38.60 27.66
C ARG A 386 31.36 37.89 26.43
N LEU A 387 31.68 38.42 25.25
CA LEU A 387 31.48 37.76 23.96
C LEU A 387 32.83 37.35 23.38
N GLU A 388 33.07 36.06 23.20
CA GLU A 388 34.29 35.53 22.56
C GLU A 388 33.90 34.82 21.26
N VAL A 389 34.67 35.05 20.20
CA VAL A 389 34.47 34.38 18.92
C VAL A 389 35.76 33.75 18.45
N ASP A 390 35.73 32.44 18.21
CA ASP A 390 36.86 31.68 17.71
C ASP A 390 36.44 30.69 16.63
N VAL A 391 37.41 29.97 16.05
CA VAL A 391 37.16 28.86 15.14
C VAL A 391 37.85 27.62 15.70
N ASP A 392 37.19 26.47 15.66
CA ASP A 392 37.78 25.20 16.07
C ASP A 392 38.70 24.59 14.98
N GLU A 393 39.37 23.48 15.31
CA GLU A 393 40.27 22.77 14.39
C GLU A 393 39.54 22.21 13.14
N ALA A 394 38.22 22.01 13.23
CA ALA A 394 37.39 21.53 12.13
C ALA A 394 36.86 22.68 11.24
N GLY A 395 37.17 23.94 11.57
CA GLY A 395 36.67 25.12 10.86
C GLY A 395 35.28 25.58 11.30
N THR A 396 34.75 25.06 12.40
CA THR A 396 33.46 25.46 12.98
C THR A 396 33.62 26.78 13.73
N LEU A 397 32.78 27.75 13.41
CA LEU A 397 32.77 29.04 14.08
C LEU A 397 32.06 28.93 15.42
N ARG A 398 32.71 29.35 16.51
CA ARG A 398 32.16 29.29 17.86
C ARG A 398 31.97 30.69 18.44
N PHE A 399 30.77 30.95 18.93
CA PHE A 399 30.42 32.16 19.66
C PHE A 399 30.14 31.79 21.11
N ALA A 400 30.97 32.26 22.04
CA ALA A 400 30.79 32.04 23.47
C ALA A 400 30.31 33.32 24.14
N VAL A 401 29.15 33.25 24.81
CA VAL A 401 28.61 34.30 25.67
C VAL A 401 28.77 33.86 27.11
N GLU A 402 29.63 34.55 27.86
CA GLU A 402 29.90 34.29 29.27
C GLU A 402 29.35 35.41 30.15
N ASP A 403 28.73 35.04 31.27
CA ASP A 403 28.21 35.98 32.25
C ASP A 403 28.54 35.54 33.67
N THR A 404 28.81 36.50 34.56
CA THR A 404 29.09 36.24 35.99
C THR A 404 27.82 36.30 36.85
N GLY A 405 26.68 35.90 36.29
CA GLY A 405 25.38 35.93 36.94
C GLY A 405 25.18 34.78 37.95
N PRO A 406 23.92 34.51 38.35
CA PRO A 406 23.61 33.53 39.39
C PRO A 406 23.88 32.07 38.98
N GLY A 407 24.23 31.80 37.72
CA GLY A 407 24.31 30.44 37.18
C GLY A 407 22.96 29.71 37.20
N LEU A 408 22.97 28.44 36.75
CA LEU A 408 21.77 27.60 36.69
C LEU A 408 21.96 26.29 37.46
N GLN A 409 20.90 25.84 38.11
CA GLN A 409 20.82 24.52 38.76
C GLN A 409 20.61 23.41 37.73
N ALA A 410 20.97 22.17 38.06
CA ALA A 410 20.83 21.01 37.16
C ALA A 410 19.40 20.85 36.60
N GLU A 411 18.38 21.02 37.44
CA GLU A 411 16.97 20.97 37.05
C GLU A 411 16.58 22.10 36.09
N GLN A 412 17.23 23.26 36.19
CA GLN A 412 17.00 24.40 35.29
C GLN A 412 17.69 24.17 33.93
N VAL A 413 18.83 23.47 33.89
CA VAL A 413 19.54 23.15 32.64
C VAL A 413 18.73 22.18 31.77
N GLU A 414 18.10 21.15 32.34
CA GLU A 414 17.24 20.21 31.59
C GLU A 414 16.00 20.88 30.96
N ARG A 415 15.59 21.99 31.56
CA ARG A 415 14.38 22.76 31.25
C ARG A 415 14.64 23.98 30.37
N LEU A 416 15.90 24.41 30.30
CA LEU A 416 16.33 25.67 29.69
C LEU A 416 15.90 25.88 28.23
N PHE A 417 15.85 24.79 27.46
CA PHE A 417 15.51 24.81 26.05
C PHE A 417 14.10 24.26 25.75
N GLN A 418 13.29 24.01 26.78
CA GLN A 418 11.88 23.66 26.61
C GLN A 418 11.06 24.91 26.30
N ARG A 419 10.03 24.75 25.46
CA ARG A 419 9.21 25.86 24.95
C ARG A 419 8.29 26.37 26.05
N PHE A 420 8.15 27.69 26.14
CA PHE A 420 7.31 28.39 27.13
C PHE A 420 7.72 28.17 28.59
N GLU A 421 8.91 27.64 28.81
CA GLU A 421 9.40 27.38 30.16
C GLU A 421 10.21 28.57 30.68
N GLN A 422 9.92 28.98 31.90
CA GLN A 422 10.63 30.04 32.60
C GLN A 422 11.12 29.49 33.93
N ALA A 423 12.38 29.75 34.25
CA ALA A 423 13.08 29.12 35.37
C ALA A 423 12.47 29.38 36.76
N ASP A 424 11.51 30.31 36.89
CA ASP A 424 10.75 30.55 38.13
C ASP A 424 9.35 31.15 37.83
N GLY A 425 8.29 30.50 38.32
CA GLY A 425 6.90 30.90 38.09
C GLY A 425 6.51 32.27 38.67
N ALA A 426 5.43 32.87 38.14
CA ALA A 426 4.64 34.06 38.54
C ALA A 426 5.34 35.31 39.15
N ARG A 427 6.30 35.19 40.06
CA ARG A 427 7.04 36.28 40.72
C ARG A 427 8.12 36.93 39.82
N THR A 428 8.71 36.20 38.89
CA THR A 428 9.75 36.71 37.95
C THR A 428 9.14 37.25 36.65
N ALA A 429 8.01 36.68 36.22
CA ALA A 429 7.22 37.15 35.07
C ALA A 429 6.77 38.62 35.23
N ALA A 430 6.40 39.01 36.46
CA ALA A 430 5.97 40.38 36.77
C ALA A 430 7.10 41.42 36.82
N ARG A 431 8.38 41.01 36.93
CA ARG A 431 9.53 41.93 37.02
C ARG A 431 10.40 41.97 35.76
N HIS A 432 10.45 40.90 34.96
CA HIS A 432 11.43 40.78 33.87
C HIS A 432 10.91 40.07 32.60
N GLY A 433 9.59 40.03 32.36
CA GLY A 433 8.88 39.55 31.15
C GLY A 433 9.73 39.03 29.98
N GLY A 434 9.99 37.72 29.95
CA GLY A 434 10.49 37.01 28.77
C GLY A 434 9.40 36.12 28.18
N SER A 435 9.55 35.67 26.93
CA SER A 435 8.61 34.75 26.27
C SER A 435 8.77 33.29 26.72
N GLY A 436 9.94 32.92 27.25
CA GLY A 436 10.34 31.52 27.42
C GLY A 436 10.57 30.78 26.09
N LEU A 437 10.60 31.50 24.96
CA LEU A 437 10.81 30.94 23.63
C LEU A 437 12.21 31.22 23.08
N GLY A 438 12.84 32.33 23.47
CA GLY A 438 14.11 32.79 22.87
C GLY A 438 15.20 31.71 22.83
N LEU A 439 15.49 31.04 23.95
CA LEU A 439 16.53 30.00 24.01
C LEU A 439 16.17 28.76 23.18
N ALA A 440 14.89 28.35 23.18
CA ALA A 440 14.41 27.25 22.34
C ALA A 440 14.57 27.60 20.85
N ILE A 441 14.21 28.82 20.44
CA ILE A 441 14.39 29.31 19.06
C ILE A 441 15.86 29.35 18.70
N SER A 442 16.73 29.88 19.57
CA SER A 442 18.17 29.91 19.28
C SER A 442 18.74 28.51 19.03
N ARG A 443 18.31 27.50 19.79
CA ARG A 443 18.74 26.11 19.60
C ARG A 443 18.25 25.54 18.26
N GLU A 444 17.00 25.79 17.91
CA GLU A 444 16.42 25.33 16.64
C GLU A 444 17.07 26.03 15.43
N LEU A 445 17.35 27.34 15.51
CA LEU A 445 18.07 28.08 14.48
C LEU A 445 19.50 27.55 14.31
N ALA A 446 20.22 27.29 15.41
CA ALA A 446 21.53 26.69 15.37
C ALA A 446 21.50 25.30 14.72
N ALA A 447 20.51 24.46 15.07
CA ALA A 447 20.33 23.14 14.49
C ALA A 447 19.98 23.21 12.99
N ALA A 448 19.14 24.15 12.57
CA ALA A 448 18.82 24.37 11.16
C ALA A 448 20.05 24.79 10.34
N MET A 449 20.99 25.52 10.95
CA MET A 449 22.29 25.86 10.36
C MET A 449 23.33 24.72 10.45
N GLY A 450 22.93 23.52 10.88
CA GLY A 450 23.82 22.36 11.03
C GLY A 450 24.71 22.39 12.27
N GLY A 451 24.48 23.33 13.18
CA GLY A 451 25.25 23.55 14.41
C GLY A 451 24.50 23.16 15.68
N GLY A 452 24.93 23.73 16.81
CA GLY A 452 24.31 23.49 18.11
C GLY A 452 24.66 24.55 19.17
N ILE A 453 23.91 24.55 20.27
CA ILE A 453 24.17 25.41 21.43
C ILE A 453 24.47 24.54 22.64
N GLY A 454 25.65 24.72 23.22
CA GLY A 454 26.06 24.13 24.50
C GLY A 454 25.98 25.15 25.63
N ILE A 455 25.96 24.65 26.87
CA ILE A 455 26.02 25.47 28.08
C ILE A 455 26.95 24.84 29.11
N GLU A 456 27.79 25.68 29.70
CA GLU A 456 28.59 25.38 30.88
C GLU A 456 28.17 26.36 31.97
N THR A 457 27.71 25.88 33.12
CA THR A 457 27.21 26.77 34.18
C THR A 457 27.43 26.19 35.55
N THR A 458 27.75 27.06 36.50
CA THR A 458 27.89 26.71 37.91
C THR A 458 27.02 27.66 38.74
N PRO A 459 26.12 27.14 39.60
CA PRO A 459 25.32 27.98 40.50
C PRO A 459 26.19 28.93 41.32
N GLY A 460 25.86 30.22 41.27
CA GLY A 460 26.55 31.32 41.97
C GLY A 460 27.81 31.84 41.31
N VAL A 461 28.27 31.26 40.20
CA VAL A 461 29.50 31.66 39.50
C VAL A 461 29.18 32.31 38.15
N GLY A 462 28.25 31.73 37.39
CA GLY A 462 27.91 32.22 36.05
C GLY A 462 27.47 31.14 35.06
N SER A 463 27.27 31.56 33.82
CA SER A 463 26.93 30.70 32.70
C SER A 463 27.74 31.08 31.46
N ARG A 464 28.16 30.08 30.69
CA ARG A 464 28.80 30.21 29.39
C ARG A 464 28.00 29.45 28.36
N PHE A 465 27.42 30.16 27.41
CA PHE A 465 26.68 29.61 26.28
C PHE A 465 27.57 29.59 25.05
N THR A 466 27.75 28.42 24.43
CA THR A 466 28.60 28.26 23.25
C THR A 466 27.76 27.85 22.06
N VAL A 467 27.70 28.70 21.04
CA VAL A 467 27.03 28.42 19.76
C VAL A 467 28.08 27.99 18.77
N ALA A 468 28.00 26.76 18.25
CA ALA A 468 28.93 26.21 17.27
C ALA A 468 28.22 26.06 15.92
N LEU A 469 28.70 26.75 14.87
CA LEU A 469 28.11 26.77 13.53
C LEU A 469 29.13 26.38 12.45
N PRO A 470 28.85 25.36 11.62
CA PRO A 470 29.75 24.92 10.55
C PRO A 470 29.61 25.81 9.30
N LEU A 471 29.91 27.11 9.43
CA LEU A 471 29.82 28.07 8.33
C LEU A 471 31.07 27.98 7.45
N ALA A 472 30.87 27.68 6.17
CA ALA A 472 31.98 27.55 5.22
C ALA A 472 32.64 28.91 4.98
N ALA A 473 33.99 28.96 5.00
CA ALA A 473 34.72 30.17 4.64
C ALA A 473 34.42 30.55 3.18
N ALA A 474 34.07 31.83 2.97
CA ALA A 474 33.86 32.39 1.64
C ALA A 474 35.11 33.17 1.21
N PRO A 475 35.45 33.21 -0.09
CA PRO A 475 36.37 34.22 -0.58
C PRO A 475 35.79 35.60 -0.23
N ALA A 476 36.62 36.48 0.34
CA ALA A 476 36.18 37.78 0.84
C ALA A 476 35.35 38.48 -0.23
N PRO A 477 34.11 38.91 0.07
CA PRO A 477 33.37 39.73 -0.86
C PRO A 477 34.21 40.99 -1.08
N VAL A 478 34.53 41.30 -2.33
CA VAL A 478 35.04 42.62 -2.72
C VAL A 478 33.84 43.57 -2.67
N LEU A 479 33.33 43.81 -1.46
CA LEU A 479 32.39 44.88 -1.20
C LEU A 479 33.24 46.11 -0.93
N ALA A 480 33.22 47.00 -1.91
CA ALA A 480 33.68 48.36 -1.80
C ALA A 480 33.23 48.90 -0.43
N HIS A 481 34.20 49.16 0.44
CA HIS A 481 33.99 50.06 1.56
C HIS A 481 33.65 51.42 0.95
N ALA A 482 32.36 51.67 0.72
CA ALA A 482 31.86 53.02 0.67
C ALA A 482 31.89 53.52 2.11
N ASP A 483 33.05 54.02 2.52
CA ASP A 483 33.13 55.06 3.53
C ASP A 483 32.21 56.19 3.08
N ALA A 484 30.99 56.20 3.61
CA ALA A 484 30.09 57.35 3.54
C ALA A 484 29.96 57.96 4.93
N ALA A 485 31.11 58.38 5.49
CA ALA A 485 31.11 59.47 6.43
C ALA A 485 31.02 60.79 5.65
N ALA A 486 29.84 61.40 5.62
CA ALA A 486 29.65 62.86 5.74
C ALA A 486 28.21 63.27 5.40
N SER A 487 27.47 63.65 6.44
CA SER A 487 26.54 64.80 6.51
C SER A 487 26.06 65.43 5.19
N ALA A 488 24.74 65.36 4.95
CA ALA A 488 24.00 66.43 4.28
C ALA A 488 23.06 67.13 5.31
N PRO A 489 22.90 68.47 5.29
CA PRO A 489 21.95 69.19 6.15
C PRO A 489 20.49 68.96 5.70
N PRO A 490 19.48 69.37 6.51
CA PRO A 490 18.09 68.99 6.32
C PRO A 490 17.46 69.73 5.14
N GLY A 491 17.34 69.04 4.01
CA GLY A 491 16.39 69.37 2.95
C GLY A 491 15.20 68.43 3.05
N GLY A 492 14.00 68.97 3.20
CA GLY A 492 12.78 68.16 3.14
C GLY A 492 12.56 67.62 1.74
N HIS A 493 12.73 66.31 1.55
CA HIS A 493 12.32 65.65 0.30
C HIS A 493 10.81 65.66 0.10
N ALA A 494 10.38 65.76 -1.16
CA ALA A 494 8.99 65.57 -1.57
C ALA A 494 8.72 64.07 -1.81
N LEU A 495 7.92 63.47 -0.94
CA LEU A 495 7.68 62.04 -0.89
C LEU A 495 6.22 61.71 -1.23
N LEU A 496 6.02 60.67 -2.03
CA LEU A 496 4.69 60.06 -2.22
C LEU A 496 4.58 58.82 -1.34
N LEU A 497 3.60 58.79 -0.45
CA LEU A 497 3.25 57.61 0.33
C LEU A 497 1.97 56.99 -0.24
N VAL A 498 2.00 55.69 -0.56
CA VAL A 498 0.83 54.93 -1.00
C VAL A 498 0.50 53.88 0.03
N GLU A 499 -0.57 54.10 0.78
CA GLU A 499 -1.04 53.23 1.88
C GLU A 499 -2.56 53.41 2.01
N ASP A 500 -3.30 52.30 2.04
CA ASP A 500 -4.77 52.30 2.07
C ASP A 500 -5.33 52.39 3.50
N ASP A 501 -4.59 51.92 4.51
CA ASP A 501 -4.96 52.12 5.92
C ASP A 501 -4.69 53.57 6.35
N PRO A 502 -5.72 54.37 6.68
CA PRO A 502 -5.54 55.78 6.99
C PRO A 502 -4.72 56.02 8.26
N VAL A 503 -4.75 55.09 9.23
CA VAL A 503 -3.98 55.20 10.47
C VAL A 503 -2.51 54.94 10.20
N VAL A 504 -2.20 53.91 9.42
CA VAL A 504 -0.81 53.59 9.02
C VAL A 504 -0.26 54.72 8.15
N ALA A 505 -1.06 55.24 7.22
CA ALA A 505 -0.69 56.36 6.36
C ALA A 505 -0.39 57.63 7.16
N GLU A 506 -1.24 57.96 8.15
CA GLU A 506 -1.03 59.09 9.05
C GLU A 506 0.25 58.94 9.88
N VAL A 507 0.51 57.73 10.40
CA VAL A 507 1.71 57.42 11.16
C VAL A 507 2.97 57.59 10.31
N ILE A 508 3.04 56.94 9.14
CA ILE A 508 4.22 57.00 8.29
C ILE A 508 4.46 58.43 7.80
N ALA A 509 3.39 59.13 7.38
CA ALA A 509 3.49 60.53 6.99
C ALA A 509 3.93 61.42 8.17
N GLY A 510 3.43 61.18 9.38
CA GLY A 510 3.84 61.87 10.59
C GLY A 510 5.32 61.68 10.92
N LEU A 511 5.82 60.44 10.83
CA LEU A 511 7.22 60.10 11.08
C LEU A 511 8.17 60.77 10.07
N LEU A 512 7.75 60.86 8.80
CA LEU A 512 8.48 61.55 7.73
C LEU A 512 8.44 63.09 7.91
N ARG A 513 7.27 63.66 8.23
CA ARG A 513 7.10 65.10 8.47
C ARG A 513 7.85 65.58 9.70
N ALA A 514 7.91 64.78 10.76
CA ALA A 514 8.70 65.06 11.97
C ALA A 514 10.21 65.17 11.67
N ARG A 515 10.67 64.61 10.53
CA ARG A 515 12.03 64.73 10.01
C ARG A 515 12.19 65.80 8.93
N GLY A 516 11.15 66.59 8.67
CA GLY A 516 11.18 67.73 7.76
C GLY A 516 10.81 67.42 6.31
N HIS A 517 10.35 66.21 5.98
CA HIS A 517 9.92 65.85 4.62
C HIS A 517 8.52 66.37 4.29
N GLU A 518 8.28 66.71 3.02
CA GLU A 518 6.94 66.95 2.49
C GLU A 518 6.34 65.63 2.02
N VAL A 519 5.15 65.26 2.50
CA VAL A 519 4.55 63.95 2.20
C VAL A 519 3.16 64.11 1.63
N THR A 520 2.99 63.67 0.39
CA THR A 520 1.71 63.49 -0.29
C THR A 520 1.25 62.05 -0.08
N VAL A 521 0.01 61.87 0.40
CA VAL A 521 -0.55 60.55 0.69
C VAL A 521 -1.59 60.18 -0.35
N ALA A 522 -1.44 59.01 -0.97
CA ALA A 522 -2.40 58.42 -1.89
C ALA A 522 -2.97 57.13 -1.27
N GLY A 523 -4.30 57.04 -1.17
CA GLY A 523 -4.96 55.86 -0.56
C GLY A 523 -5.05 54.62 -1.45
N HIS A 524 -4.66 54.71 -2.72
CA HIS A 524 -4.71 53.59 -3.67
C HIS A 524 -3.83 53.85 -4.90
N GLY A 525 -3.51 52.78 -5.65
CA GLY A 525 -2.59 52.86 -6.79
C GLY A 525 -3.01 53.84 -7.90
N LEU A 526 -4.30 53.94 -8.23
CA LEU A 526 -4.75 54.92 -9.24
C LEU A 526 -4.53 56.38 -8.82
N ALA A 527 -4.69 56.71 -7.53
CA ALA A 527 -4.40 58.06 -7.03
C ALA A 527 -2.89 58.32 -7.07
N ALA A 528 -2.08 57.32 -6.70
CA ALA A 528 -0.63 57.40 -6.78
C ALA A 528 -0.12 57.67 -8.21
N LEU A 529 -0.69 57.01 -9.22
CA LEU A 529 -0.37 57.26 -10.63
C LEU A 529 -0.75 58.69 -11.07
N ALA A 530 -1.88 59.20 -10.59
CA ALA A 530 -2.31 60.57 -10.90
C ALA A 530 -1.38 61.61 -10.26
N GLU A 531 -1.00 61.43 -8.99
CA GLU A 531 -0.07 62.33 -8.29
C GLU A 531 1.34 62.29 -8.89
N ALA A 532 1.86 61.08 -9.18
CA ALA A 532 3.19 60.90 -9.76
C ALA A 532 3.33 61.50 -11.18
N ALA A 533 2.22 61.71 -11.88
CA ALA A 533 2.24 62.35 -13.20
C ALA A 533 2.35 63.88 -13.13
N VAL A 534 2.04 64.50 -11.99
CA VAL A 534 1.88 65.96 -11.86
C VAL A 534 2.87 66.55 -10.86
N LEU A 535 3.25 65.81 -9.81
CA LEU A 535 4.11 66.30 -8.75
C LEU A 535 5.59 65.97 -9.00
N PRO A 536 6.51 66.91 -8.75
CA PRO A 536 7.94 66.62 -8.67
C PRO A 536 8.22 65.89 -7.34
N LEU A 537 8.43 64.59 -7.42
CA LEU A 537 8.70 63.72 -6.26
C LEU A 537 10.17 63.32 -6.25
N ASP A 538 10.77 63.22 -5.07
CA ASP A 538 12.14 62.73 -4.87
C ASP A 538 12.17 61.21 -4.65
N ALA A 539 11.14 60.66 -4.00
CA ALA A 539 10.99 59.22 -3.79
C ALA A 539 9.51 58.86 -3.56
N ALA A 540 9.17 57.59 -3.73
CA ALA A 540 7.86 57.07 -3.35
C ALA A 540 7.97 55.82 -2.46
N LEU A 541 7.11 55.75 -1.45
CA LEU A 541 6.95 54.63 -0.53
C LEU A 541 5.62 53.95 -0.84
N LEU A 542 5.64 52.68 -1.21
CA LEU A 542 4.46 51.95 -1.65
C LEU A 542 4.22 50.75 -0.75
N ASP A 543 3.02 50.64 -0.17
CA ASP A 543 2.58 49.35 0.37
C ASP A 543 2.47 48.32 -0.76
N LEU A 544 2.94 47.10 -0.52
CA LEU A 544 2.80 45.98 -1.45
C LEU A 544 1.39 45.42 -1.47
N ASP A 545 0.69 45.49 -0.34
CA ASP A 545 -0.61 44.83 -0.13
C ASP A 545 -1.81 45.77 -0.40
N LEU A 546 -1.70 46.64 -1.41
CA LEU A 546 -2.75 47.58 -1.79
C LEU A 546 -3.97 46.89 -2.45
N PRO A 547 -5.21 47.33 -2.14
CA PRO A 547 -6.41 46.80 -2.77
C PRO A 547 -6.52 47.20 -4.25
N GLY A 548 -6.93 46.25 -5.08
CA GLY A 548 -7.13 46.44 -6.52
C GLY A 548 -5.84 46.32 -7.32
N MET A 549 -4.98 47.34 -7.25
CA MET A 549 -3.65 47.33 -7.88
C MET A 549 -2.59 47.18 -6.80
N ASP A 550 -1.96 46.00 -6.74
CA ASP A 550 -0.89 45.74 -5.76
C ASP A 550 0.35 46.61 -6.00
N GLY A 551 1.20 46.74 -4.97
CA GLY A 551 2.35 47.64 -5.02
C GLY A 551 3.40 47.24 -6.06
N LEU A 552 3.53 45.94 -6.39
CA LEU A 552 4.44 45.46 -7.44
C LEU A 552 3.95 45.86 -8.83
N ALA A 553 2.65 45.70 -9.10
CA ALA A 553 2.01 46.14 -10.33
C ALA A 553 2.07 47.67 -10.47
N LEU A 554 1.82 48.39 -9.38
CA LEU A 554 1.94 49.84 -9.33
C LEU A 554 3.37 50.30 -9.66
N ALA A 555 4.39 49.68 -9.08
CA ALA A 555 5.78 50.00 -9.38
C ALA A 555 6.12 49.78 -10.87
N ARG A 556 5.72 48.64 -11.43
CA ARG A 556 5.90 48.37 -12.87
C ARG A 556 5.21 49.41 -13.74
N GLN A 557 4.02 49.87 -13.34
CA GLN A 557 3.25 50.87 -14.07
C GLN A 557 3.85 52.27 -13.97
N LEU A 558 4.35 52.67 -12.79
CA LEU A 558 5.12 53.91 -12.60
C LEU A 558 6.37 53.91 -13.47
N ARG A 559 7.12 52.79 -13.51
CA ARG A 559 8.29 52.64 -14.40
C ARG A 559 7.91 52.74 -15.88
N ALA A 560 6.80 52.11 -16.29
CA ALA A 560 6.30 52.20 -17.66
C ALA A 560 5.88 53.63 -18.07
N GLN A 561 5.48 54.47 -17.11
CA GLN A 561 5.18 55.89 -17.31
C GLN A 561 6.43 56.80 -17.30
N GLY A 562 7.63 56.22 -17.16
CA GLY A 562 8.89 56.97 -17.15
C GLY A 562 9.25 57.58 -15.80
N VAL A 563 8.55 57.22 -14.72
CA VAL A 563 8.89 57.67 -13.37
C VAL A 563 10.17 56.96 -12.92
N ALA A 564 11.28 57.72 -12.82
CA ALA A 564 12.62 57.20 -12.50
C ALA A 564 13.02 57.33 -11.02
N ILE A 565 12.15 57.90 -10.18
CA ILE A 565 12.45 58.14 -8.76
C ILE A 565 12.63 56.81 -8.00
N PRO A 566 13.44 56.77 -6.93
CA PRO A 566 13.56 55.59 -6.08
C PRO A 566 12.20 55.21 -5.48
N LEU A 567 11.86 53.92 -5.58
CA LEU A 567 10.67 53.34 -4.96
C LEU A 567 11.12 52.51 -3.75
N LEU A 568 10.48 52.70 -2.60
CA LEU A 568 10.68 51.92 -1.39
C LEU A 568 9.43 51.09 -1.09
N ALA A 569 9.56 49.78 -1.05
CA ALA A 569 8.43 48.90 -0.72
C ALA A 569 8.19 48.90 0.80
N ILE A 570 6.94 49.01 1.23
CA ILE A 570 6.51 48.75 2.61
C ILE A 570 5.70 47.47 2.58
N THR A 571 5.97 46.52 3.46
CA THR A 571 5.24 45.24 3.43
C THR A 571 5.08 44.62 4.80
N ALA A 572 3.94 43.99 5.07
CA ALA A 572 3.76 43.12 6.23
C ALA A 572 3.99 41.63 5.89
N ARG A 573 4.34 41.31 4.63
CA ARG A 573 4.74 39.96 4.21
C ARG A 573 6.07 39.59 4.85
N ALA A 574 6.20 38.32 5.22
CA ALA A 574 7.39 37.80 5.89
C ALA A 574 8.10 36.71 5.08
N ASP A 575 7.71 36.52 3.82
CA ASP A 575 8.21 35.46 2.96
C ASP A 575 9.58 35.86 2.36
N PRO A 576 10.50 34.91 2.12
CA PRO A 576 11.84 35.21 1.61
C PRO A 576 11.83 35.74 0.17
N ASP A 577 10.97 35.17 -0.69
CA ASP A 577 10.87 35.51 -2.12
C ASP A 577 10.47 36.97 -2.40
N VAL A 578 9.87 37.64 -1.40
CA VAL A 578 9.42 39.04 -1.53
C VAL A 578 10.59 39.96 -1.88
N GLU A 579 11.80 39.69 -1.40
CA GLU A 579 12.96 40.54 -1.68
C GLU A 579 13.37 40.49 -3.16
N GLU A 580 13.37 39.30 -3.76
CA GLU A 580 13.62 39.11 -5.19
C GLU A 580 12.50 39.73 -6.05
N GLU A 581 11.23 39.55 -5.66
CA GLU A 581 10.08 40.12 -6.37
C GLU A 581 10.11 41.65 -6.39
N VAL A 582 10.44 42.26 -5.25
CA VAL A 582 10.55 43.71 -5.08
C VAL A 582 11.73 44.26 -5.90
N ALA A 583 12.89 43.61 -5.86
CA ALA A 583 14.04 43.99 -6.67
C ALA A 583 13.71 43.90 -8.18
N ALA A 584 13.07 42.81 -8.61
CA ALA A 584 12.67 42.59 -10.00
C ALA A 584 11.61 43.59 -10.50
N ALA A 585 10.78 44.14 -9.60
CA ALA A 585 9.81 45.18 -9.91
C ALA A 585 10.42 46.60 -9.99
N GLY A 586 11.73 46.76 -9.72
CA GLY A 586 12.46 48.01 -9.88
C GLY A 586 12.44 48.91 -8.64
N PHE A 587 12.25 48.35 -7.45
CA PHE A 587 12.38 49.06 -6.18
C PHE A 587 13.86 49.26 -5.80
N ALA A 588 14.15 50.38 -5.14
CA ALA A 588 15.47 50.72 -4.60
C ALA A 588 15.70 50.12 -3.21
N GLY A 589 14.67 49.58 -2.56
CA GLY A 589 14.74 48.91 -1.27
C GLY A 589 13.36 48.52 -0.74
N PHE A 590 13.33 47.92 0.44
CA PHE A 590 12.08 47.57 1.13
C PHE A 590 12.18 47.77 2.65
N LEU A 591 11.03 47.84 3.30
CA LEU A 591 10.86 47.97 4.73
C LEU A 591 9.73 47.09 5.22
N ARG A 592 10.02 46.19 6.16
CA ARG A 592 9.00 45.33 6.78
C ARG A 592 8.27 46.06 7.91
N LYS A 593 6.93 46.07 7.84
CA LYS A 593 6.05 46.45 8.95
C LYS A 593 6.36 45.53 10.17
N PRO A 594 6.42 46.06 11.40
CA PRO A 594 6.04 47.40 11.79
C PRO A 594 7.10 48.47 11.49
N VAL A 595 6.63 49.60 10.97
CA VAL A 595 7.46 50.75 10.59
C VAL A 595 7.74 51.59 11.84
N THR A 596 9.02 51.86 12.11
CA THR A 596 9.48 52.80 13.14
C THR A 596 10.21 53.96 12.50
N GLY A 597 10.29 55.10 13.19
CA GLY A 597 10.91 56.31 12.65
C GLY A 597 12.38 56.12 12.22
N GLU A 598 13.18 55.41 13.02
CA GLU A 598 14.57 55.10 12.67
C GLU A 598 14.68 54.20 11.44
N ARG A 599 13.93 53.08 11.39
CA ARG A 599 14.02 52.14 10.28
C ARG A 599 13.56 52.77 8.97
N LEU A 600 12.53 53.61 9.03
CA LEU A 600 12.03 54.38 7.90
C LEU A 600 13.09 55.36 7.37
N ALA A 601 13.74 56.10 8.26
CA ALA A 601 14.77 57.06 7.89
C ALA A 601 15.99 56.38 7.25
N THR A 602 16.47 55.28 7.83
CA THR A 602 17.61 54.52 7.30
C THR A 602 17.29 53.94 5.92
N ALA A 603 16.11 53.34 5.75
CA ALA A 603 15.71 52.74 4.48
C ALA A 603 15.52 53.79 3.38
N LEU A 604 14.93 54.94 3.72
CA LEU A 604 14.74 56.05 2.78
C LEU A 604 16.09 56.66 2.36
N ALA A 605 17.00 56.93 3.30
CA ALA A 605 18.34 57.43 2.99
C ALA A 605 19.08 56.49 2.04
N ALA A 606 19.09 55.19 2.34
CA ALA A 606 19.73 54.19 1.47
C ALA A 606 19.09 54.06 0.07
N ALA A 607 17.79 54.34 -0.06
CA ALA A 607 17.11 54.36 -1.36
C ALA A 607 17.47 55.60 -2.17
N LEU A 608 17.56 56.76 -1.53
CA LEU A 608 17.96 58.03 -2.14
C LEU A 608 19.43 58.01 -2.56
N ASP A 609 20.33 57.50 -1.71
CA ASP A 609 21.76 57.38 -2.02
C ASP A 609 22.01 56.46 -3.23
N ARG A 610 21.26 55.36 -3.35
CA ARG A 610 21.33 54.46 -4.52
C ARG A 610 20.88 55.12 -5.80
N ALA A 611 19.86 55.99 -5.74
CA ALA A 611 19.44 56.76 -6.89
C ALA A 611 20.48 57.81 -7.30
N ALA A 612 21.16 58.43 -6.33
CA ALA A 612 22.24 59.38 -6.57
C ALA A 612 23.52 58.72 -7.13
N ALA A 613 23.76 57.45 -6.82
CA ALA A 613 24.91 56.68 -7.29
C ALA A 613 24.68 55.95 -8.64
N ALA A 614 23.46 55.92 -9.15
CA ALA A 614 23.16 55.31 -10.44
C ALA A 614 23.71 56.20 -11.59
N PRO A 615 24.52 55.65 -12.51
CA PRO A 615 25.03 56.45 -13.64
C PRO A 615 23.86 56.94 -14.50
N GLU A 616 23.86 58.23 -14.85
CA GLU A 616 22.90 58.80 -15.80
C GLU A 616 22.83 57.94 -17.06
N PRO A 617 21.64 57.56 -17.55
CA PRO A 617 21.53 56.88 -18.82
C PRO A 617 22.00 57.84 -19.91
N GLU A 618 23.05 57.46 -20.64
CA GLU A 618 23.48 58.15 -21.86
C GLU A 618 22.26 58.35 -22.76
N LEU A 619 21.85 59.62 -22.94
CA LEU A 619 20.95 60.00 -24.01
C LEU A 619 21.61 59.62 -25.34
N SER A 620 21.24 58.45 -25.86
CA SER A 620 21.55 58.07 -27.23
C SER A 620 20.76 58.98 -28.17
N ALA A 621 21.39 60.06 -28.59
CA ALA A 621 20.99 60.80 -29.77
C ALA A 621 21.21 59.89 -30.99
N ARG A 622 20.11 59.43 -31.60
CA ARG A 622 20.02 59.15 -33.05
C ARG A 622 18.58 58.99 -33.51
#